data_AF-A0A2Z2NCL1-F1
#
_entry.id   AF-A0A2Z2NCL1-F1
#
_cell.length_a   1.000
_cell.length_b   1.000
_cell.length_c   1.000
_cell.angle_alpha   90.00
_cell.angle_beta   90.00
_cell.angle_gamma   90.00
#
_symmetry.space_group_name_H-M   'P 1'
#
loop_
_entity.id
_entity.type
_entity.pdbx_description
1 polymer ?
#
loop_
_entity_poly.entity_id
_entity_poly.type
_entity_poly.pdbx_seq_one_letter_code
_entity_poly.pdbx_strand_id
1 'polypeptide(L)'
;MRALIEYPLLAIIGILVIGSLAGVLLDRPVFMSYAYSESMTPTINKGDIFFINPLARNPDVGDIIVFQTGSVWTVHRVYAVTEEGYITKGDNNIATDQQSHNIQPISRDKIAGTVVTVSGTPIKIPRLGNYLETGISDRGKILFAGLLIIVGILAFTGDEASKSAKRRKKKLTIKFKTLYALASVFLLLMVAVSTFVSWEAIPITYSVTSAGGLREGWYLPGEEFQNELTIKNNNIYPMLYYISPGPTITDVSKEEFKLGGGEEETIVVTIKAPQTTAMYAPKVQVNAYIPILPSSIVGRLYQIHPMVPLLAILLEISAFLAVLYMVSGVGNEDVLRIRRRRTSFLRGISEVFRI
;
A
#
# COMPACT_ATOMS: atom_id res chain seq x y z
N MET A 1 12.26 -30.81 2.81
CA MET A 1 11.57 -30.34 1.58
C MET A 1 10.54 -29.23 1.83
N ARG A 2 9.82 -29.17 2.98
CA ARG A 2 8.81 -28.10 3.22
C ARG A 2 9.39 -26.72 3.56
N ALA A 3 10.45 -26.65 4.35
CA ALA A 3 11.19 -25.40 4.55
C ALA A 3 11.74 -24.80 3.23
N LEU A 4 12.11 -25.66 2.28
CA LEU A 4 12.55 -25.26 0.93
C LEU A 4 11.43 -24.66 0.07
N ILE A 5 10.15 -24.78 0.46
CA ILE A 5 8.99 -24.21 -0.25
C ILE A 5 8.38 -23.04 0.53
N GLU A 6 8.45 -23.06 1.87
CA GLU A 6 8.00 -21.95 2.74
C GLU A 6 8.79 -20.67 2.50
N TYR A 7 10.12 -20.74 2.45
CA TYR A 7 10.96 -19.56 2.20
C TYR A 7 10.74 -18.93 0.82
N PRO A 8 10.68 -19.67 -0.31
CA PRO A 8 10.38 -19.06 -1.60
C PRO A 8 8.94 -18.55 -1.68
N LEU A 9 7.97 -19.16 -0.99
CA LEU A 9 6.60 -18.63 -0.95
C LEU A 9 6.52 -17.31 -0.16
N LEU A 10 7.18 -17.23 1.00
CA LEU A 10 7.32 -15.99 1.77
C LEU A 10 8.08 -14.93 0.96
N ALA A 11 9.11 -15.32 0.21
CA ALA A 11 9.81 -14.43 -0.70
C ALA A 11 8.90 -13.93 -1.83
N ILE A 12 8.07 -14.79 -2.43
CA ILE A 12 7.07 -14.41 -3.44
C ILE A 12 6.06 -13.41 -2.84
N ILE A 13 5.54 -13.68 -1.64
CA ILE A 13 4.63 -12.76 -0.95
C ILE A 13 5.34 -11.43 -0.65
N GLY A 14 6.59 -11.46 -0.16
CA GLY A 14 7.40 -10.28 0.07
C GLY A 14 7.64 -9.45 -1.20
N ILE A 15 7.95 -10.11 -2.32
CA ILE A 15 8.11 -9.47 -3.64
C ILE A 15 6.80 -8.84 -4.11
N LEU A 16 5.67 -9.54 -3.96
CA LEU A 16 4.36 -9.01 -4.30
C LEU A 16 4.07 -7.76 -3.46
N VAL A 17 4.34 -7.78 -2.15
CA VAL A 17 4.09 -6.64 -1.25
C VAL A 17 5.00 -5.45 -1.56
N ILE A 18 6.32 -5.66 -1.61
CA ILE A 18 7.29 -4.60 -1.91
C ILE A 18 7.01 -3.99 -3.28
N GLY A 19 6.71 -4.85 -4.26
CA GLY A 19 6.36 -4.41 -5.61
C GLY A 19 5.05 -3.65 -5.69
N SER A 20 4.00 -4.09 -5.01
CA SER A 20 2.74 -3.35 -4.94
C SER A 20 2.92 -2.00 -4.23
N LEU A 21 3.77 -1.93 -3.21
CA LEU A 21 4.13 -0.68 -2.54
C LEU A 21 4.91 0.28 -3.46
N ALA A 22 5.83 -0.26 -4.26
CA ALA A 22 6.50 0.49 -5.33
C ALA A 22 5.50 0.97 -6.40
N GLY A 23 4.45 0.21 -6.68
CA GLY A 23 3.37 0.63 -7.57
C GLY A 23 2.63 1.88 -7.09
N VAL A 24 2.38 1.99 -5.78
CA VAL A 24 1.80 3.20 -5.17
C VAL A 24 2.72 4.42 -5.36
N LEU A 25 4.04 4.23 -5.19
CA LEU A 25 5.02 5.31 -5.43
C LEU A 25 5.06 5.77 -6.90
N LEU A 26 4.81 4.85 -7.83
CA LEU A 26 4.86 5.08 -9.27
C LEU A 26 3.48 5.40 -9.89
N ASP A 27 2.45 5.58 -9.05
CA ASP A 27 1.04 5.76 -9.46
C ASP A 27 0.56 4.74 -10.51
N ARG A 28 1.03 3.49 -10.36
CA ARG A 28 0.84 2.40 -11.32
C ARG A 28 0.47 1.11 -10.60
N PRO A 29 -0.57 0.37 -11.04
CA PRO A 29 -0.88 -0.95 -10.51
C PRO A 29 0.27 -1.91 -10.75
N VAL A 30 0.84 -2.44 -9.67
CA VAL A 30 1.93 -3.42 -9.71
C VAL A 30 1.49 -4.67 -8.96
N PHE A 31 1.59 -5.81 -9.63
CA PHE A 31 1.25 -7.15 -9.15
C PHE A 31 -0.20 -7.46 -8.81
N MET A 32 -1.02 -6.48 -8.42
CA MET A 32 -2.41 -6.67 -8.03
C MET A 32 -3.26 -5.45 -8.37
N SER A 33 -4.51 -5.69 -8.78
CA SER A 33 -5.54 -4.64 -8.91
C SER A 33 -6.94 -5.26 -8.70
N TYR A 34 -7.98 -4.43 -8.75
CA TYR A 34 -9.37 -4.88 -8.65
C TYR A 34 -10.25 -4.26 -9.72
N ALA A 35 -11.33 -4.95 -10.06
CA ALA A 35 -12.28 -4.49 -11.07
C ALA A 35 -13.30 -3.51 -10.47
N TYR A 36 -13.35 -2.29 -11.01
CA TYR A 36 -14.27 -1.22 -10.57
C TYR A 36 -15.64 -1.28 -11.26
N SER A 37 -15.70 -1.88 -12.44
CA SER A 37 -16.88 -1.92 -13.31
C SER A 37 -17.24 -3.35 -13.71
N GLU A 38 -18.37 -3.51 -14.41
CA GLU A 38 -18.84 -4.79 -14.95
C GLU A 38 -18.40 -5.04 -16.41
N SER A 39 -17.43 -4.28 -16.93
CA SER A 39 -17.00 -4.39 -18.34
C SER A 39 -16.30 -5.69 -18.69
N MET A 40 -15.77 -6.40 -17.69
CA MET A 40 -15.11 -7.70 -17.85
C MET A 40 -15.95 -8.89 -17.38
N THR A 41 -17.21 -8.67 -17.01
CA THR A 41 -18.13 -9.75 -16.62
C THR A 41 -18.42 -10.67 -17.83
N PRO A 42 -18.46 -12.00 -17.68
CA PRO A 42 -18.33 -12.79 -16.44
C PRO A 42 -16.88 -13.15 -16.05
N THR A 43 -15.90 -12.81 -16.89
CA THR A 43 -14.50 -13.21 -16.71
C THR A 43 -13.87 -12.61 -15.47
N ILE A 44 -14.09 -11.31 -15.21
CA ILE A 44 -13.72 -10.61 -13.97
C ILE A 44 -14.94 -9.79 -13.57
N ASN A 45 -15.53 -10.11 -12.42
CA ASN A 45 -16.72 -9.40 -11.94
C ASN A 45 -16.29 -8.15 -11.18
N LYS A 46 -17.20 -7.16 -11.09
CA LYS A 46 -17.00 -6.00 -10.21
C LYS A 46 -16.63 -6.46 -8.79
N GLY A 47 -15.55 -5.88 -8.27
CA GLY A 47 -15.01 -6.20 -6.95
C GLY A 47 -14.10 -7.43 -6.90
N ASP A 48 -13.83 -8.12 -8.00
CA ASP A 48 -12.83 -9.19 -8.00
C ASP A 48 -11.42 -8.57 -7.93
N ILE A 49 -10.56 -9.10 -7.05
CA ILE A 49 -9.11 -8.81 -7.08
C ILE A 49 -8.46 -9.76 -8.08
N PHE A 50 -7.54 -9.27 -8.90
CA PHE A 50 -6.78 -10.07 -9.86
C PHE A 50 -5.29 -9.72 -9.83
N PHE A 51 -4.46 -10.66 -10.30
CA PHE A 51 -3.01 -10.55 -10.26
C PHE A 51 -2.43 -10.14 -11.62
N ILE A 52 -1.40 -9.31 -11.60
CA ILE A 52 -0.78 -8.71 -12.78
C ILE A 52 0.68 -9.19 -12.86
N ASN A 53 1.11 -9.59 -14.04
CA ASN A 53 2.51 -9.79 -14.38
C ASN A 53 3.03 -8.52 -15.09
N PRO A 54 3.75 -7.63 -14.39
CA PRO A 54 4.32 -6.41 -14.98
C PRO A 54 5.51 -6.68 -15.91
N LEU A 55 6.05 -7.90 -15.91
CA LEU A 55 7.20 -8.29 -16.74
C LEU A 55 6.77 -8.81 -18.12
N ALA A 56 5.48 -9.04 -18.35
CA ALA A 56 4.96 -9.41 -19.66
C ALA A 56 5.11 -8.23 -20.63
N ARG A 57 5.95 -8.38 -21.65
CA ARG A 57 6.31 -7.29 -22.58
C ARG A 57 5.52 -7.28 -23.88
N ASN A 58 4.97 -8.43 -24.29
CA ASN A 58 4.25 -8.60 -25.55
C ASN A 58 2.94 -9.34 -25.27
N PRO A 59 1.86 -8.63 -24.92
CA PRO A 59 0.54 -9.23 -24.86
C PRO A 59 0.11 -9.74 -26.23
N ASP A 60 -0.47 -10.94 -26.27
CA ASP A 60 -1.03 -11.53 -27.48
C ASP A 60 -2.55 -11.32 -27.56
N VAL A 61 -3.14 -11.58 -28.73
CA VAL A 61 -4.60 -11.56 -28.89
C VAL A 61 -5.23 -12.55 -27.91
N GLY A 62 -6.18 -12.07 -27.12
CA GLY A 62 -6.84 -12.85 -26.08
C GLY A 62 -6.28 -12.64 -24.67
N ASP A 63 -5.10 -12.04 -24.52
CA ASP A 63 -4.58 -11.67 -23.20
C ASP A 63 -5.41 -10.56 -22.56
N ILE A 64 -5.46 -10.53 -21.23
CA ILE A 64 -6.11 -9.44 -20.49
C ILE A 64 -5.02 -8.53 -19.96
N ILE A 65 -5.08 -7.25 -20.29
CA ILE A 65 -4.06 -6.27 -19.92
C ILE A 65 -4.64 -5.16 -19.06
N VAL A 66 -3.79 -4.63 -18.19
CA VAL A 66 -4.10 -3.42 -17.41
C VAL A 66 -3.37 -2.26 -18.06
N PHE A 67 -4.09 -1.21 -18.43
CA PHE A 67 -3.54 -0.06 -19.14
C PHE A 67 -4.16 1.26 -18.69
N GLN A 68 -3.46 2.35 -18.92
CA GLN A 68 -3.92 3.68 -18.53
C GLN A 68 -4.68 4.37 -19.67
N THR A 69 -5.88 4.84 -19.37
CA THR A 69 -6.68 5.72 -20.24
C THR A 69 -6.99 7.00 -19.48
N GLY A 70 -6.40 8.13 -19.90
CA GLY A 70 -6.48 9.37 -19.15
C GLY A 70 -5.84 9.21 -17.76
N SER A 71 -6.59 9.52 -16.71
CA SER A 71 -6.16 9.36 -15.31
C SER A 71 -6.57 8.02 -14.68
N VAL A 72 -7.16 7.09 -15.44
CA VAL A 72 -7.77 5.87 -14.90
C VAL A 72 -7.10 4.61 -15.46
N TRP A 73 -6.86 3.64 -14.58
CA TRP A 73 -6.38 2.31 -14.95
C TRP A 73 -7.55 1.39 -15.32
N THR A 74 -7.51 0.87 -16.55
CA THR A 74 -8.53 0.01 -17.15
C THR A 74 -7.99 -1.39 -17.33
N VAL A 75 -8.83 -2.42 -17.21
CA VAL A 75 -8.48 -3.82 -17.44
C VAL A 75 -9.39 -4.41 -18.51
N HIS A 76 -8.86 -4.71 -19.70
CA HIS A 76 -9.64 -5.30 -20.81
C HIS A 76 -8.82 -6.33 -21.59
N ARG A 77 -9.51 -7.10 -22.44
CA ARG A 77 -8.89 -8.10 -23.29
C ARG A 77 -8.33 -7.48 -24.58
N VAL A 78 -7.15 -7.92 -24.99
CA VAL A 78 -6.57 -7.61 -26.30
C VAL A 78 -7.42 -8.27 -27.37
N TYR A 79 -8.07 -7.44 -28.18
CA TYR A 79 -8.89 -7.86 -29.30
C TYR A 79 -8.07 -8.00 -30.58
N ALA A 80 -7.13 -7.08 -30.81
CA ALA A 80 -6.20 -7.13 -31.94
C ALA A 80 -4.88 -6.43 -31.59
N VAL A 81 -3.80 -6.88 -32.24
CA VAL A 81 -2.47 -6.24 -32.19
C VAL A 81 -2.23 -5.58 -33.53
N THR A 82 -1.89 -4.28 -33.52
CA THR A 82 -1.55 -3.50 -34.72
C THR A 82 -0.13 -2.97 -34.60
N GLU A 83 0.40 -2.38 -35.68
CA GLU A 83 1.70 -1.71 -35.64
C GLU A 83 1.70 -0.50 -34.71
N GLU A 84 0.55 0.16 -34.57
CA GLU A 84 0.37 1.36 -33.73
C GLU A 84 0.13 1.04 -32.26
N GLY A 85 -0.25 -0.20 -31.91
CA GLY A 85 -0.47 -0.62 -30.54
C GLY A 85 -1.51 -1.74 -30.38
N TYR A 86 -2.23 -1.71 -29.26
CA TYR A 86 -3.22 -2.74 -28.91
C TYR A 86 -4.64 -2.19 -29.00
N ILE A 87 -5.52 -2.93 -29.68
CA ILE A 87 -6.96 -2.71 -29.65
C ILE A 87 -7.53 -3.56 -28.53
N THR A 88 -8.25 -2.94 -27.62
CA THR A 88 -8.75 -3.58 -26.39
C THR A 88 -10.27 -3.56 -26.35
N LYS A 89 -10.84 -4.55 -25.67
CA LYS A 89 -12.29 -4.68 -25.50
C LYS A 89 -12.61 -5.36 -24.18
N GLY A 90 -13.52 -4.77 -23.40
CA GLY A 90 -14.12 -5.45 -22.26
C GLY A 90 -14.95 -6.66 -22.71
N ASP A 91 -14.86 -7.78 -21.99
CA ASP A 91 -15.58 -9.01 -22.34
C ASP A 91 -17.11 -8.81 -22.37
N ASN A 92 -17.64 -7.86 -21.61
CA ASN A 92 -19.06 -7.48 -21.57
C ASN A 92 -19.40 -6.30 -22.49
N ASN A 93 -18.42 -5.68 -23.16
CA ASN A 93 -18.65 -4.52 -24.01
C ASN A 93 -19.11 -4.96 -25.40
N ILE A 94 -19.87 -4.10 -26.10
CA ILE A 94 -20.34 -4.37 -27.47
C ILE A 94 -19.25 -4.02 -28.49
N ALA A 95 -18.69 -2.82 -28.37
CA ALA A 95 -17.64 -2.30 -29.24
C ALA A 95 -16.27 -2.29 -28.54
N THR A 96 -15.20 -2.09 -29.32
CA THR A 96 -13.83 -1.91 -28.80
C THR A 96 -13.69 -0.59 -28.07
N ASP A 97 -12.71 -0.49 -27.17
CA ASP A 97 -12.47 0.75 -26.43
C ASP A 97 -12.15 1.92 -27.36
N GLN A 98 -11.44 1.64 -28.45
CA GLN A 98 -11.10 2.58 -29.51
C GLN A 98 -12.34 3.12 -30.22
N GLN A 99 -13.30 2.25 -30.55
CA GLN A 99 -14.56 2.66 -31.18
C GLN A 99 -15.48 3.41 -30.22
N SER A 100 -15.59 2.95 -28.97
CA SER A 100 -16.51 3.54 -27.98
C SER A 100 -16.05 4.90 -27.48
N HIS A 101 -14.74 5.10 -27.31
CA HIS A 101 -14.18 6.32 -26.70
C HIS A 101 -13.41 7.18 -27.70
N ASN A 102 -13.36 6.79 -28.97
CA ASN A 102 -12.60 7.46 -30.02
C ASN A 102 -11.13 7.69 -29.64
N ILE A 103 -10.51 6.67 -29.05
CA ILE A 103 -9.11 6.69 -28.60
C ILE A 103 -8.21 5.95 -29.59
N GLN A 104 -6.94 6.35 -29.63
CA GLN A 104 -5.90 5.66 -30.40
C GLN A 104 -5.63 4.25 -29.83
N PRO A 105 -5.02 3.33 -30.60
CA PRO A 105 -4.52 2.07 -30.09
C PRO A 105 -3.64 2.27 -28.84
N ILE A 106 -3.74 1.35 -27.89
CA ILE A 106 -3.03 1.46 -26.61
C ILE A 106 -1.55 1.18 -26.86
N SER A 107 -0.70 2.16 -26.56
CA SER A 107 0.75 2.04 -26.69
C SER A 107 1.35 1.23 -25.52
N ARG A 108 2.50 0.59 -25.77
CA ARG A 108 3.16 -0.32 -24.80
C ARG A 108 3.53 0.34 -23.49
N ASP A 109 3.90 1.62 -23.52
CA ASP A 109 4.27 2.43 -22.36
C ASP A 109 3.09 2.64 -21.40
N LYS A 110 1.86 2.58 -21.89
CA LYS A 110 0.64 2.74 -21.08
C LYS A 110 0.18 1.44 -20.44
N ILE A 111 0.85 0.31 -20.69
CA ILE A 111 0.48 -1.00 -20.16
C ILE A 111 1.20 -1.24 -18.83
N ALA A 112 0.41 -1.42 -17.77
CA ALA A 112 0.90 -1.79 -16.45
C ALA A 112 1.40 -3.24 -16.40
N GLY A 113 0.72 -4.14 -17.10
CA GLY A 113 1.09 -5.54 -17.24
C GLY A 113 -0.07 -6.41 -17.72
N THR A 114 0.19 -7.71 -17.83
CA THR A 114 -0.80 -8.72 -18.24
C THR A 114 -1.36 -9.44 -17.04
N VAL A 115 -2.67 -9.67 -17.00
CA VAL A 115 -3.33 -10.43 -15.93
C VAL A 115 -2.86 -11.89 -15.97
N VAL A 116 -2.51 -12.43 -14.81
CA VAL A 116 -2.07 -13.82 -14.68
C VAL A 116 -3.25 -14.76 -14.87
N THR A 117 -3.16 -15.64 -15.85
CA THR A 117 -4.19 -16.64 -16.16
C THR A 117 -3.64 -18.05 -16.00
N VAL A 118 -4.51 -18.99 -15.61
CA VAL A 118 -4.23 -20.43 -15.59
C VAL A 118 -5.29 -21.10 -16.46
N SER A 119 -4.86 -21.79 -17.52
CA SER A 119 -5.76 -22.40 -18.51
C SER A 119 -6.79 -21.42 -19.08
N GLY A 120 -6.37 -20.19 -19.39
CA GLY A 120 -7.22 -19.13 -19.94
C GLY A 120 -8.18 -18.46 -18.94
N THR A 121 -8.19 -18.90 -17.67
CA THR A 121 -9.00 -18.29 -16.62
C THR A 121 -8.15 -17.39 -15.72
N PRO A 122 -8.52 -16.13 -15.47
CA PRO A 122 -7.78 -15.26 -14.56
C PRO A 122 -7.70 -15.82 -13.14
N ILE A 123 -6.52 -15.75 -12.53
CA ILE A 123 -6.38 -15.97 -11.09
C ILE A 123 -6.99 -14.76 -10.38
N LYS A 124 -8.07 -14.97 -9.64
CA LYS A 124 -8.80 -13.91 -8.96
C LYS A 124 -9.35 -14.31 -7.61
N ILE A 125 -9.57 -13.33 -6.75
CA ILE A 125 -10.24 -13.49 -5.46
C ILE A 125 -11.59 -12.77 -5.52
N PRO A 126 -12.71 -13.51 -5.58
CA PRO A 126 -14.01 -12.90 -5.84
C PRO A 126 -14.45 -11.91 -4.76
N ARG A 127 -15.06 -10.80 -5.19
CA ARG A 127 -15.72 -9.78 -4.32
C ARG A 127 -14.81 -9.11 -3.27
N LEU A 128 -13.51 -9.40 -3.25
CA LEU A 128 -12.61 -8.90 -2.22
C LEU A 128 -12.30 -7.41 -2.38
N GLY A 129 -12.32 -6.90 -3.62
CA GLY A 129 -12.19 -5.50 -3.95
C GLY A 129 -13.37 -4.63 -3.52
N ASN A 130 -14.56 -5.20 -3.30
CA ASN A 130 -15.70 -4.42 -2.79
C ASN A 130 -15.43 -3.85 -1.38
N TYR A 131 -14.60 -4.53 -0.59
CA TYR A 131 -14.13 -4.04 0.71
C TYR A 131 -13.04 -2.96 0.58
N LEU A 132 -12.40 -2.85 -0.58
CA LEU A 132 -11.49 -1.74 -0.91
C LEU A 132 -12.27 -0.51 -1.43
N GLU A 133 -13.43 -0.72 -2.06
CA GLU A 133 -14.30 0.32 -2.64
C GLU A 133 -15.20 1.02 -1.59
N THR A 134 -15.61 0.32 -0.52
CA THR A 134 -16.58 0.82 0.46
C THR A 134 -15.95 1.69 1.54
N GLY A 135 -15.75 2.99 1.26
CA GLY A 135 -15.61 4.04 2.29
C GLY A 135 -14.43 3.92 3.26
N ILE A 136 -13.50 3.01 2.98
CA ILE A 136 -12.28 2.89 3.74
C ILE A 136 -11.32 3.96 3.21
N SER A 137 -11.00 4.95 4.05
CA SER A 137 -9.87 5.87 3.83
C SER A 137 -8.67 5.11 3.27
N ASP A 138 -7.82 5.71 2.43
CA ASP A 138 -6.62 5.04 1.89
C ASP A 138 -5.79 4.34 2.98
N ARG A 139 -5.87 4.85 4.22
CA ARG A 139 -5.37 4.26 5.46
C ARG A 139 -5.88 2.84 5.75
N GLY A 140 -7.18 2.59 5.64
CA GLY A 140 -7.74 1.27 5.94
C GLY A 140 -7.66 0.29 4.76
N LYS A 141 -7.48 0.75 3.52
CA LYS A 141 -7.17 -0.15 2.39
C LYS A 141 -5.83 -0.85 2.59
N ILE A 142 -4.84 -0.13 3.13
CA ILE A 142 -3.53 -0.68 3.45
C ILE A 142 -3.61 -1.65 4.64
N LEU A 143 -4.37 -1.30 5.69
CA LEU A 143 -4.59 -2.21 6.83
C LEU A 143 -5.37 -3.47 6.42
N PHE A 144 -6.34 -3.34 5.53
CA PHE A 144 -7.11 -4.46 5.00
C PHE A 144 -6.26 -5.39 4.11
N ALA A 145 -5.40 -4.82 3.25
CA ALA A 145 -4.43 -5.59 2.48
C ALA A 145 -3.46 -6.37 3.40
N GLY A 146 -2.91 -5.70 4.43
CA GLY A 146 -2.08 -6.35 5.46
C GLY A 146 -2.80 -7.48 6.20
N LEU A 147 -4.07 -7.27 6.57
CA LEU A 147 -4.91 -8.28 7.23
C LEU A 147 -5.19 -9.48 6.32
N LEU A 148 -5.46 -9.27 5.02
CA LEU A 148 -5.71 -10.35 4.07
C LEU A 148 -4.48 -11.21 3.82
N ILE A 149 -3.29 -10.59 3.81
CA ILE A 149 -2.01 -11.30 3.73
C ILE A 149 -1.85 -12.23 4.93
N ILE A 150 -2.16 -11.74 6.12
CA ILE A 150 -2.14 -12.52 7.37
C ILE A 150 -3.12 -13.69 7.34
N VAL A 151 -4.36 -13.44 6.90
CA VAL A 151 -5.38 -14.47 6.77
C VAL A 151 -4.97 -15.51 5.71
N GLY A 152 -4.35 -15.07 4.61
CA GLY A 152 -3.77 -15.94 3.58
C GLY A 152 -2.66 -16.84 4.12
N ILE A 153 -1.73 -16.27 4.91
CA ILE A 153 -0.66 -17.04 5.55
C ILE A 153 -1.26 -18.08 6.51
N LEU A 154 -2.24 -17.71 7.34
CA LEU A 154 -2.92 -18.61 8.28
C LEU A 154 -3.68 -19.76 7.57
N ALA A 155 -4.30 -19.48 6.43
CA ALA A 155 -5.02 -20.48 5.65
C ALA A 155 -4.08 -21.57 5.10
N PHE A 156 -2.81 -21.23 4.82
CA PHE A 156 -1.81 -22.16 4.29
C PHE A 156 -0.94 -22.83 5.35
N THR A 157 -0.68 -22.19 6.49
CA THR A 157 0.07 -22.83 7.59
C THR A 157 -0.79 -23.77 8.46
N GLY A 158 -2.12 -23.70 8.35
CA GLY A 158 -3.03 -24.53 9.13
C GLY A 158 -3.24 -25.98 8.66
N ASP A 159 -2.68 -26.41 7.52
CA ASP A 159 -2.94 -27.76 6.95
C ASP A 159 -1.86 -28.81 7.31
N GLU A 160 -1.06 -28.56 8.36
CA GLU A 160 0.02 -29.45 8.80
C GLU A 160 -0.39 -30.69 9.63
N ALA A 161 -1.67 -31.02 9.78
CA ALA A 161 -2.04 -32.22 10.55
C ALA A 161 -3.06 -33.10 9.82
N SER A 162 -2.58 -33.91 8.86
CA SER A 162 -2.99 -35.33 8.68
C SER A 162 -2.65 -35.84 7.27
N LYS A 163 -1.72 -36.79 7.18
CA LYS A 163 -1.82 -37.86 6.17
C LYS A 163 -1.62 -39.23 6.83
N SER A 164 -2.74 -39.87 7.18
CA SER A 164 -3.12 -41.23 6.71
C SER A 164 -4.07 -41.90 7.70
N ALA A 165 -5.37 -41.91 7.39
CA ALA A 165 -6.33 -43.00 7.61
C ALA A 165 -7.78 -42.45 7.54
N LYS A 166 -8.54 -42.97 6.57
CA LYS A 166 -10.01 -43.06 6.48
C LYS A 166 -10.85 -42.01 7.25
N ARG A 167 -11.54 -41.15 6.47
CA ARG A 167 -12.85 -40.52 6.80
C ARG A 167 -13.03 -40.12 8.28
N ARG A 168 -12.39 -39.05 8.78
CA ARG A 168 -12.85 -38.37 10.02
C ARG A 168 -12.32 -36.93 10.15
N LYS A 169 -13.27 -35.98 10.11
CA LYS A 169 -13.28 -34.58 10.61
C LYS A 169 -11.92 -33.85 10.74
N LYS A 170 -11.57 -33.00 9.75
CA LYS A 170 -10.41 -32.07 9.76
C LYS A 170 -10.44 -31.13 10.98
N LYS A 171 -9.33 -31.06 11.72
CA LYS A 171 -9.04 -30.03 12.75
C LYS A 171 -7.90 -29.14 12.22
N LEU A 172 -8.02 -27.82 12.35
CA LEU A 172 -6.97 -26.86 12.01
C LEU A 172 -6.10 -26.65 13.27
N THR A 173 -4.79 -26.85 13.19
CA THR A 173 -3.85 -26.64 14.31
C THR A 173 -2.84 -25.56 13.92
N ILE A 174 -2.85 -24.42 14.61
CA ILE A 174 -1.92 -23.31 14.38
C ILE A 174 -0.83 -23.35 15.47
N LYS A 175 0.43 -23.41 15.04
CA LYS A 175 1.61 -23.40 15.94
C LYS A 175 1.92 -21.99 16.41
N PHE A 176 2.39 -21.84 17.66
CA PHE A 176 2.72 -20.52 18.22
C PHE A 176 3.78 -19.76 17.38
N LYS A 177 4.86 -20.43 16.95
CA LYS A 177 5.90 -19.80 16.13
C LYS A 177 5.36 -19.08 14.87
N THR A 178 4.35 -19.67 14.25
CA THR A 178 3.71 -19.12 13.05
C THR A 178 2.87 -17.90 13.42
N LEU A 179 2.11 -17.99 14.52
CA LEU A 179 1.33 -16.88 15.03
C LEU A 179 2.22 -15.71 15.46
N TYR A 180 3.34 -15.98 16.11
CA TYR A 180 4.31 -14.99 16.55
C TYR A 180 4.99 -14.29 15.36
N ALA A 181 5.51 -15.05 14.40
CA ALA A 181 6.13 -14.49 13.19
C ALA A 181 5.13 -13.62 12.41
N LEU A 182 3.88 -14.06 12.35
CA LEU A 182 2.82 -13.34 11.67
C LEU A 182 2.43 -12.05 12.41
N ALA A 183 2.29 -12.09 13.73
CA ALA A 183 2.04 -10.90 14.54
C ALA A 183 3.20 -9.91 14.44
N SER A 184 4.44 -10.41 14.35
CA SER A 184 5.66 -9.62 14.17
C SER A 184 5.67 -8.90 12.81
N VAL A 185 5.39 -9.63 11.72
CA VAL A 185 5.29 -9.04 10.37
C VAL A 185 4.15 -8.03 10.29
N PHE A 186 3.00 -8.34 10.91
CA PHE A 186 1.88 -7.41 10.97
C PHE A 186 2.26 -6.11 11.67
N LEU A 187 2.93 -6.21 12.82
CA LEU A 187 3.37 -5.05 13.59
C LEU A 187 4.36 -4.19 12.79
N LEU A 188 5.36 -4.81 12.15
CA LEU A 188 6.32 -4.10 11.30
C LEU A 188 5.63 -3.40 10.13
N LEU A 189 4.66 -4.07 9.50
CA LEU A 189 3.88 -3.49 8.41
C LEU A 189 3.02 -2.32 8.90
N MET A 190 2.35 -2.45 10.05
CA MET A 190 1.57 -1.33 10.64
C MET A 190 2.46 -0.12 10.93
N VAL A 191 3.65 -0.34 11.47
CA VAL A 191 4.62 0.73 11.76
C VAL A 191 5.09 1.41 10.48
N ALA A 192 5.50 0.63 9.47
CA ALA A 192 5.93 1.19 8.18
C ALA A 192 4.82 2.02 7.54
N VAL A 193 3.62 1.45 7.44
CA VAL A 193 2.46 2.08 6.82
C VAL A 193 2.06 3.36 7.54
N SER A 194 1.97 3.35 8.86
CA SER A 194 1.64 4.56 9.61
C SER A 194 2.68 5.66 9.39
N THR A 195 3.96 5.29 9.38
CA THR A 195 5.05 6.25 9.12
C THR A 195 4.87 6.88 7.74
N PHE A 196 4.72 6.07 6.69
CA PHE A 196 4.49 6.55 5.32
C PHE A 196 3.25 7.43 5.17
N VAL A 197 2.12 7.05 5.77
CA VAL A 197 0.87 7.82 5.74
C VAL A 197 1.00 9.17 6.44
N SER A 198 1.96 9.28 7.36
CA SER A 198 2.22 10.51 8.11
C SER A 198 3.23 11.41 7.40
N TRP A 199 3.72 11.02 6.22
CA TRP A 199 4.55 11.87 5.38
C TRP A 199 3.67 12.67 4.43
N GLU A 200 3.99 13.94 4.29
CA GLU A 200 3.22 14.89 3.51
C GLU A 200 4.15 15.79 2.70
N ALA A 201 3.70 16.20 1.51
CA ALA A 201 4.39 17.18 0.69
C ALA A 201 3.41 18.32 0.41
N ILE A 202 3.45 19.36 1.24
CA ILE A 202 2.48 20.46 1.24
C ILE A 202 2.91 21.48 0.18
N PRO A 203 2.15 21.66 -0.93
CA PRO A 203 2.47 22.67 -1.93
C PRO A 203 2.05 24.06 -1.45
N ILE A 204 2.96 25.03 -1.49
CA ILE A 204 2.67 26.44 -1.22
C ILE A 204 2.55 27.17 -2.55
N THR A 205 1.35 27.53 -2.96
CA THR A 205 1.12 28.22 -4.23
C THR A 205 1.20 29.74 -4.07
N TYR A 206 2.00 30.39 -4.91
CA TYR A 206 2.07 31.85 -5.00
C TYR A 206 2.46 32.31 -6.41
N SER A 207 2.23 33.59 -6.69
CA SER A 207 2.52 34.22 -7.97
C SER A 207 3.54 35.35 -7.80
N VAL A 208 4.59 35.35 -8.61
CA VAL A 208 5.52 36.47 -8.71
C VAL A 208 5.08 37.35 -9.87
N THR A 209 4.78 38.62 -9.60
CA THR A 209 4.28 39.57 -10.60
C THR A 209 4.61 41.02 -10.21
N SER A 210 4.70 41.91 -11.20
CA SER A 210 4.85 43.36 -10.98
C SER A 210 3.66 43.98 -10.25
N ALA A 211 2.54 43.24 -10.17
CA ALA A 211 1.33 43.58 -9.42
C ALA A 211 1.35 43.04 -7.96
N GLY A 212 2.53 42.71 -7.41
CA GLY A 212 2.68 42.19 -6.04
C GLY A 212 2.01 43.09 -4.99
N GLY A 213 1.40 42.48 -3.97
CA GLY A 213 0.67 43.17 -2.90
C GLY A 213 -0.78 43.59 -3.23
N LEU A 214 -1.23 43.48 -4.48
CA LEU A 214 -2.63 43.78 -4.85
C LEU A 214 -3.61 42.65 -4.51
N ARG A 215 -3.11 41.42 -4.34
CA ARG A 215 -3.90 40.24 -3.97
C ARG A 215 -3.07 39.33 -3.07
N GLU A 216 -3.73 38.65 -2.14
CA GLU A 216 -3.09 37.60 -1.34
C GLU A 216 -2.44 36.53 -2.23
N GLY A 217 -1.20 36.17 -1.90
CA GLY A 217 -0.39 35.24 -2.70
C GLY A 217 0.28 35.85 -3.94
N TRP A 218 0.21 37.18 -4.15
CA TRP A 218 0.94 37.90 -5.19
C TRP A 218 2.09 38.70 -4.60
N TYR A 219 3.30 38.42 -5.05
CA TYR A 219 4.52 39.02 -4.53
C TYR A 219 5.36 39.64 -5.64
N LEU A 220 6.11 40.68 -5.29
CA LEU A 220 7.08 41.32 -6.18
C LEU A 220 8.29 40.40 -6.38
N PRO A 221 9.00 40.51 -7.52
CA PRO A 221 10.24 39.78 -7.74
C PRO A 221 11.28 40.07 -6.64
N GLY A 222 11.78 39.02 -5.97
CA GLY A 222 12.75 39.13 -4.88
C GLY A 222 12.19 39.46 -3.50
N GLU A 223 10.87 39.65 -3.38
CA GLU A 223 10.20 39.90 -2.09
C GLU A 223 10.29 38.69 -1.17
N GLU A 224 10.52 38.93 0.12
CA GLU A 224 10.47 37.91 1.16
C GLU A 224 9.13 37.99 1.90
N PHE A 225 8.45 36.86 2.01
CA PHE A 225 7.18 36.76 2.69
C PHE A 225 7.11 35.49 3.54
N GLN A 226 6.17 35.47 4.48
CA GLN A 226 5.96 34.36 5.40
C GLN A 226 4.62 33.69 5.13
N ASN A 227 4.59 32.37 5.30
CA ASN A 227 3.37 31.59 5.23
C ASN A 227 3.26 30.67 6.46
N GLU A 228 2.07 30.61 7.06
CA GLU A 228 1.79 29.76 8.20
C GLU A 228 1.25 28.42 7.73
N LEU A 229 1.86 27.33 8.19
CA LEU A 229 1.41 25.97 7.91
C LEU A 229 1.07 25.28 9.22
N THR A 230 -0.13 24.72 9.30
CA THR A 230 -0.54 23.89 10.43
C THR A 230 -0.32 22.43 10.10
N ILE A 231 0.54 21.77 10.88
CA ILE A 231 0.83 20.34 10.77
C ILE A 231 0.07 19.61 11.87
N LYS A 232 -0.72 18.61 11.49
CA LYS A 232 -1.52 17.80 12.42
C LYS A 232 -1.01 16.37 12.51
N ASN A 233 -0.85 15.87 13.72
CA ASN A 233 -0.67 14.43 13.94
C ASN A 233 -2.01 13.71 13.95
N ASN A 234 -2.33 13.08 12.82
CA ASN A 234 -3.54 12.29 12.66
C ASN A 234 -3.47 10.89 13.31
N ASN A 235 -2.32 10.51 13.88
CA ASN A 235 -2.17 9.24 14.60
C ASN A 235 -2.64 9.39 16.04
N ILE A 236 -2.97 8.27 16.68
CA ILE A 236 -3.34 8.22 18.11
C ILE A 236 -2.12 8.17 19.05
N TYR A 237 -0.91 8.14 18.49
CA TYR A 237 0.35 8.05 19.21
C TYR A 237 1.33 9.14 18.76
N PRO A 238 2.32 9.48 19.61
CA PRO A 238 3.25 10.55 19.29
C PRO A 238 4.14 10.22 18.09
N MET A 239 4.45 11.24 17.31
CA MET A 239 5.33 11.20 16.14
C MET A 239 6.36 12.35 16.24
N LEU A 240 7.56 12.10 15.72
CA LEU A 240 8.62 13.09 15.56
C LEU A 240 8.60 13.58 14.11
N TYR A 241 8.44 14.88 13.91
CA TYR A 241 8.31 15.53 12.62
C TYR A 241 9.61 16.23 12.23
N TYR A 242 10.02 16.02 10.99
CA TYR A 242 11.11 16.72 10.33
C TYR A 242 10.57 17.45 9.10
N ILE A 243 10.97 18.71 8.97
CA ILE A 243 10.61 19.56 7.83
C ILE A 243 11.84 19.74 6.97
N SER A 244 11.70 19.43 5.68
CA SER A 244 12.71 19.71 4.67
C SER A 244 12.21 20.80 3.72
N PRO A 245 12.91 21.95 3.65
CA PRO A 245 12.50 23.06 2.81
C PRO A 245 12.67 22.71 1.32
N GLY A 246 11.63 22.99 0.55
CA GLY A 246 11.68 22.93 -0.91
C GLY A 246 12.50 24.06 -1.52
N PRO A 247 12.70 24.05 -2.85
CA PRO A 247 13.35 25.15 -3.54
C PRO A 247 12.61 26.46 -3.26
N THR A 248 13.33 27.58 -3.14
CA THR A 248 12.79 28.93 -2.87
C THR A 248 12.45 29.25 -1.41
N ILE A 249 12.43 28.24 -0.54
CA ILE A 249 12.23 28.40 0.90
C ILE A 249 13.59 28.70 1.54
N THR A 250 13.69 29.81 2.25
CA THR A 250 14.95 30.28 2.84
C THR A 250 15.09 29.92 4.30
N ASP A 251 13.99 29.88 5.05
CA ASP A 251 14.01 29.61 6.48
C ASP A 251 12.69 28.97 6.97
N VAL A 252 12.79 28.16 8.03
CA VAL A 252 11.65 27.51 8.68
C VAL A 252 11.80 27.66 10.19
N SER A 253 10.78 28.22 10.84
CA SER A 253 10.78 28.51 12.29
C SER A 253 11.12 27.33 13.20
N LYS A 254 10.72 26.10 12.81
CA LYS A 254 11.05 24.84 13.49
C LYS A 254 11.31 23.77 12.45
N GLU A 255 12.50 23.19 12.42
CA GLU A 255 12.83 22.09 11.52
C GLU A 255 12.49 20.72 12.10
N GLU A 256 12.52 20.59 13.43
CA GLU A 256 12.22 19.36 14.18
C GLU A 256 11.31 19.67 15.37
N PHE A 257 10.26 18.86 15.54
CA PHE A 257 9.37 18.95 16.69
C PHE A 257 8.60 17.64 16.89
N LYS A 258 8.04 17.44 18.08
CA LYS A 258 7.27 16.26 18.45
C LYS A 258 5.82 16.65 18.65
N LEU A 259 4.91 15.86 18.06
CA LEU A 259 3.48 15.99 18.29
C LEU A 259 2.92 14.72 18.94
N GLY A 260 2.12 14.88 19.97
CA GLY A 260 1.25 13.84 20.53
C GLY A 260 0.13 13.44 19.57
N GLY A 261 -0.67 12.44 19.97
CA GLY A 261 -1.75 11.95 19.11
C GLY A 261 -2.90 12.96 19.01
N GLY A 262 -3.26 13.37 17.80
CA GLY A 262 -4.30 14.38 17.56
C GLY A 262 -3.85 15.84 17.75
N GLU A 263 -2.61 16.07 18.18
CA GLU A 263 -2.05 17.41 18.37
C GLU A 263 -1.71 18.09 17.03
N GLU A 264 -1.67 19.42 17.06
CA GLU A 264 -1.40 20.29 15.91
C GLU A 264 -0.34 21.32 16.30
N GLU A 265 0.56 21.63 15.38
CA GLU A 265 1.57 22.68 15.53
C GLU A 265 1.56 23.57 14.30
N THR A 266 1.55 24.89 14.50
CA THR A 266 1.70 25.86 13.41
C THR A 266 3.15 26.27 13.28
N ILE A 267 3.69 26.12 12.07
CA ILE A 267 5.04 26.56 11.71
C ILE A 267 4.94 27.76 10.76
N VAL A 268 5.90 28.68 10.89
CA VAL A 268 6.09 29.77 9.93
C VAL A 268 7.21 29.40 8.97
N VAL A 269 6.95 29.55 7.67
CA VAL A 269 7.89 29.29 6.57
C VAL A 269 8.19 30.61 5.87
N THR A 270 9.46 30.97 5.75
CA THR A 270 9.93 32.16 5.05
C THR A 270 10.32 31.79 3.62
N ILE A 271 9.78 32.51 2.65
CA ILE A 271 9.96 32.24 1.22
C ILE A 271 10.48 33.50 0.55
N LYS A 272 11.51 33.35 -0.29
CA LYS A 272 12.06 34.44 -1.09
C LYS A 272 11.64 34.30 -2.54
N ALA A 273 10.72 35.15 -2.99
CA ALA A 273 10.20 35.13 -4.36
C ALA A 273 11.34 35.18 -5.40
N PRO A 274 11.33 34.31 -6.44
CA PRO A 274 12.32 34.37 -7.51
C PRO A 274 12.22 35.68 -8.31
N GLN A 275 13.28 36.02 -9.03
CA GLN A 275 13.29 37.22 -9.89
C GLN A 275 12.42 37.07 -11.15
N THR A 276 12.09 35.83 -11.52
CA THR A 276 11.33 35.52 -12.72
C THR A 276 9.83 35.51 -12.44
N THR A 277 9.09 36.36 -13.16
CA THR A 277 7.62 36.44 -13.13
C THR A 277 7.00 35.13 -13.61
N ALA A 278 6.44 34.35 -12.67
CA ALA A 278 5.75 33.10 -12.94
C ALA A 278 4.89 32.70 -11.72
N MET A 279 4.07 31.65 -11.89
CA MET A 279 3.45 30.95 -10.76
C MET A 279 4.40 29.89 -10.23
N TYR A 280 4.52 29.82 -8.90
CA TYR A 280 5.36 28.86 -8.19
C TYR A 280 4.53 28.05 -7.21
N ALA A 281 4.95 26.80 -7.01
CA ALA A 281 4.35 25.88 -6.06
C ALA A 281 5.44 25.04 -5.37
N PRO A 282 6.40 25.65 -4.65
CA PRO A 282 7.36 24.88 -3.88
C PRO A 282 6.65 24.00 -2.85
N LYS A 283 7.20 22.82 -2.62
CA LYS A 283 6.65 21.85 -1.69
C LYS A 283 7.48 21.84 -0.42
N VAL A 284 6.82 21.97 0.72
CA VAL A 284 7.42 21.66 2.03
C VAL A 284 7.27 20.16 2.25
N GLN A 285 8.38 19.46 2.40
CA GLN A 285 8.35 18.04 2.74
C GLN A 285 8.27 17.90 4.26
N VAL A 286 7.29 17.14 4.72
CA VAL A 286 7.06 16.84 6.13
C VAL A 286 7.19 15.34 6.29
N ASN A 287 8.19 14.89 7.05
CA ASN A 287 8.41 13.49 7.33
C ASN A 287 8.22 13.21 8.82
N ALA A 288 7.28 12.33 9.15
CA ALA A 288 7.03 11.90 10.51
C ALA A 288 7.64 10.52 10.79
N TYR A 289 8.15 10.30 12.00
CA TYR A 289 8.71 9.03 12.45
C TYR A 289 8.23 8.67 13.86
N ILE A 290 8.04 7.38 14.12
CA ILE A 290 7.71 6.91 15.47
C ILE A 290 8.93 7.10 16.39
N PRO A 291 8.79 7.71 17.58
CA PRO A 291 9.90 8.03 18.48
C PRO A 291 10.39 6.80 19.26
N ILE A 292 10.86 5.77 18.56
CA ILE A 292 11.48 4.56 19.14
C ILE A 292 12.99 4.76 19.31
N LEU A 293 13.63 5.36 18.31
CA LEU A 293 15.03 5.75 18.37
C LEU A 293 15.17 7.14 19.00
N PRO A 294 16.29 7.43 19.69
CA PRO A 294 16.62 8.78 20.14
C PRO A 294 16.60 9.78 18.98
N SER A 295 16.07 10.99 19.22
CA SER A 295 15.96 12.05 18.20
C SER A 295 17.31 12.39 17.54
N SER A 296 18.41 12.36 18.32
CA SER A 296 19.76 12.59 17.81
C SER A 296 20.21 11.56 16.76
N ILE A 297 19.75 10.30 16.87
CA ILE A 297 20.05 9.26 15.88
C ILE A 297 19.15 9.45 14.65
N VAL A 298 17.86 9.68 14.87
CA VAL A 298 16.89 9.92 13.79
C VAL A 298 17.33 11.08 12.91
N GLY A 299 17.72 12.21 13.51
CA GLY A 299 18.20 13.39 12.77
C GLY A 299 19.45 13.11 11.91
N ARG A 300 20.43 12.38 12.45
CA ARG A 300 21.64 11.98 11.67
C ARG A 300 21.28 11.07 10.49
N LEU A 301 20.38 10.13 10.70
CA LEU A 301 19.93 9.23 9.63
C LEU A 301 19.09 9.98 8.58
N TYR A 302 18.31 10.96 9.01
CA TYR A 302 17.46 11.78 8.14
C TYR A 302 18.28 12.61 7.15
N GLN A 303 19.42 13.15 7.61
CA GLN A 303 20.37 13.87 6.75
C GLN A 303 20.92 13.04 5.59
N ILE A 304 20.97 11.71 5.71
CA ILE A 304 21.37 10.82 4.61
C ILE A 304 20.24 10.70 3.60
N HIS A 305 19.05 10.27 4.07
CA HIS A 305 17.84 10.16 3.25
C HIS A 305 16.61 9.93 4.15
N PRO A 306 15.41 10.44 3.81
CA PRO A 306 14.19 10.26 4.61
C PRO A 306 13.81 8.80 4.91
N MET A 307 14.22 7.84 4.07
CA MET A 307 13.94 6.41 4.31
C MET A 307 14.84 5.74 5.36
N VAL A 308 16.04 6.27 5.58
CA VAL A 308 17.04 5.61 6.44
C VAL A 308 16.57 5.54 7.90
N PRO A 309 15.97 6.59 8.50
CA PRO A 309 15.41 6.48 9.84
C PRO A 309 14.30 5.43 9.96
N LEU A 310 13.42 5.32 8.96
CA LEU A 310 12.37 4.31 8.96
C LEU A 310 12.95 2.89 8.94
N LEU A 311 13.95 2.62 8.10
CA LEU A 311 14.63 1.32 8.05
C LEU A 311 15.30 0.98 9.38
N ALA A 312 15.94 1.95 10.03
CA ALA A 312 16.55 1.76 11.34
C ALA A 312 15.52 1.43 12.43
N ILE A 313 14.37 2.14 12.45
CA ILE A 313 13.27 1.85 13.37
C ILE A 313 12.73 0.43 13.14
N LEU A 314 12.49 0.03 11.90
CA LEU A 314 12.00 -1.31 11.58
C LEU A 314 13.01 -2.40 11.99
N LEU A 315 14.30 -2.15 11.80
CA LEU A 315 15.37 -3.05 12.22
C LEU A 315 15.43 -3.20 13.74
N GLU A 316 15.30 -2.10 14.48
CA GLU A 316 15.27 -2.10 15.95
C GLU A 316 14.09 -2.93 16.47
N ILE A 317 12.88 -2.70 15.93
CA ILE A 317 11.68 -3.48 16.29
C ILE A 317 11.89 -4.95 15.93
N SER A 318 12.43 -5.24 14.74
CA SER A 318 12.68 -6.62 14.31
C SER A 318 13.70 -7.32 15.23
N ALA A 319 14.76 -6.63 15.65
CA ALA A 319 15.76 -7.15 16.58
C ALA A 319 15.14 -7.41 17.96
N PHE A 320 14.34 -6.47 18.46
CA PHE A 320 13.62 -6.63 19.72
C PHE A 320 12.67 -7.84 19.69
N LEU A 321 11.90 -8.01 18.61
CA LEU A 321 11.03 -9.17 18.42
C LEU A 321 11.83 -10.47 18.32
N ALA A 322 12.98 -10.49 17.63
CA ALA A 322 13.83 -11.68 17.56
C ALA A 322 14.36 -12.09 18.95
N VAL A 323 14.79 -11.11 19.76
CA VAL A 323 15.23 -11.34 21.15
C VAL A 323 14.05 -11.82 22.00
N LEU A 324 12.89 -11.17 21.89
CA LEU A 324 11.69 -11.55 22.63
C LEU A 324 11.27 -12.99 22.29
N TYR A 325 11.32 -13.38 21.01
CA TYR A 325 11.08 -14.76 20.59
C TYR A 325 12.06 -15.74 21.23
N MET A 326 13.35 -15.43 21.21
CA MET A 326 14.40 -16.28 21.79
C MET A 326 14.24 -16.43 23.31
N VAL A 327 13.95 -15.33 24.02
CA VAL A 327 13.78 -15.30 25.48
C VAL A 327 12.48 -15.97 25.92
N SER A 328 11.41 -15.84 25.12
CA SER A 328 10.11 -16.41 25.46
C SER A 328 10.13 -17.93 25.60
N GLY A 329 11.14 -18.61 25.03
CA GLY A 329 11.25 -20.07 25.04
C GLY A 329 10.11 -20.78 24.32
N VAL A 330 9.23 -20.03 23.65
CA VAL A 330 8.00 -20.58 23.07
C VAL A 330 8.34 -21.29 21.76
N GLY A 331 8.26 -22.63 21.80
CA GLY A 331 8.53 -23.51 20.68
C GLY A 331 7.29 -23.87 19.86
N ASN A 332 7.17 -25.16 19.50
CA ASN A 332 6.04 -25.72 18.75
C ASN A 332 4.79 -25.96 19.63
N GLU A 333 4.47 -25.05 20.56
CA GLU A 333 3.30 -25.23 21.42
C GLU A 333 1.99 -24.97 20.63
N ASP A 334 0.99 -25.82 20.87
CA ASP A 334 -0.34 -25.76 20.25
C ASP A 334 -1.19 -24.70 20.95
N VAL A 335 -1.53 -23.59 20.27
CA VAL A 335 -2.18 -22.43 20.92
C VAL A 335 -3.71 -22.47 20.81
N LEU A 336 -4.26 -22.94 19.70
CA LEU A 336 -5.69 -22.83 19.40
C LEU A 336 -6.25 -24.11 18.78
N ARG A 337 -7.16 -24.78 19.51
CA ARG A 337 -7.95 -25.92 19.01
C ARG A 337 -9.38 -25.48 18.72
N ILE A 338 -9.63 -24.93 17.54
CA ILE A 338 -11.00 -24.52 17.16
C ILE A 338 -11.79 -25.73 16.65
N ARG A 339 -12.78 -26.18 17.43
CA ARG A 339 -13.74 -27.22 17.02
C ARG A 339 -14.82 -26.60 16.14
N ARG A 340 -14.75 -26.82 14.82
CA ARG A 340 -15.84 -26.45 13.90
C ARG A 340 -17.07 -27.33 14.21
N ARG A 341 -17.99 -26.87 15.08
CA ARG A 341 -19.33 -27.45 15.17
C ARG A 341 -20.00 -27.16 13.82
N ARG A 342 -20.34 -28.21 13.06
CA ARG A 342 -21.37 -28.10 12.03
C ARG A 342 -22.60 -27.56 12.77
N THR A 343 -22.99 -26.33 12.48
CA THR A 343 -24.33 -25.86 12.78
C THR A 343 -25.29 -26.69 11.94
N SER A 344 -25.64 -27.88 12.45
CA SER A 344 -27.01 -28.33 12.34
C SER A 344 -27.76 -27.45 13.32
N PHE A 345 -28.55 -26.53 12.77
CA PHE A 345 -29.65 -25.93 13.50
C PHE A 345 -30.39 -27.08 14.20
N LEU A 346 -30.47 -27.04 15.54
CA LEU A 346 -31.14 -27.97 16.47
C LEU A 346 -30.22 -28.73 17.45
N ARG A 347 -30.45 -28.39 18.72
CA ARG A 347 -30.17 -29.07 20.00
C ARG A 347 -28.77 -28.94 20.61
N GLY A 348 -28.74 -28.19 21.72
CA GLY A 348 -28.53 -28.82 23.03
C GLY A 348 -27.12 -28.75 23.63
N ILE A 349 -26.91 -27.72 24.45
CA ILE A 349 -26.23 -27.72 25.76
C ILE A 349 -24.69 -27.98 25.82
N SER A 350 -24.18 -27.42 26.92
CA SER A 350 -22.85 -27.07 27.43
C SER A 350 -21.68 -28.05 27.25
N GLU A 351 -20.48 -27.47 27.15
CA GLU A 351 -19.46 -27.56 28.21
C GLU A 351 -18.21 -26.76 27.80
N VAL A 352 -17.80 -25.84 28.67
CA VAL A 352 -16.55 -25.08 28.60
C VAL A 352 -15.58 -25.76 29.56
N PHE A 353 -14.48 -26.31 29.05
CA PHE A 353 -13.34 -26.64 29.89
C PHE A 353 -12.12 -25.82 29.45
N ARG A 354 -11.69 -24.96 30.37
CA ARG A 354 -10.31 -24.45 30.53
C ARG A 354 -9.35 -25.63 30.69
N ILE A 355 -8.16 -25.53 30.10
CA ILE A 355 -6.85 -25.46 30.79
C ILE A 355 -5.96 -24.63 29.85
#